data_AF-A0A9D2SA77-F1
#
_entry.id   AF-A0A9D2SA77-F1
#
_cell.length_a   1.000
_cell.length_b   1.000
_cell.length_c   1.000
_cell.angle_alpha   90.00
_cell.angle_beta   90.00
_cell.angle_gamma   90.00
#
_symmetry.space_group_name_H-M   'P 1'
#
loop_
_entity.id
_entity.type
_entity.pdbx_description
1 polymer ?
#
loop_
_entity_poly.entity_id
_entity_poly.type
_entity_poly.pdbx_seq_one_letter_code
_entity_poly.pdbx_strand_id
1 'polypeptide(L)' 'MSAGETITIDATYSPSTAKLDVGLIASDGSFHYFTATGGRISKTIEMTEAGTYTLAFQNNASYKVTVSGSVNY' A
#
# COMPACT_ATOMS: atom_id res chain seq x y z
N MET A 1 0.77 15.75 1.44
CA MET A 1 1.78 15.47 0.41
C MET A 1 1.60 16.42 -0.74
N SER A 2 2.68 16.77 -1.41
CA SER A 2 2.67 17.66 -2.57
C SER A 2 2.61 16.86 -3.87
N ALA A 3 2.15 17.49 -4.96
CA ALA A 3 2.26 16.89 -6.29
C ALA A 3 3.75 16.68 -6.65
N GLY A 4 4.09 15.50 -7.18
CA GLY A 4 5.46 15.06 -7.49
C GLY A 4 6.21 14.43 -6.31
N GLU A 5 5.65 14.40 -5.11
CA GLU A 5 6.22 13.67 -3.96
C GLU A 5 6.00 12.16 -4.15
N THR A 6 6.92 11.34 -3.66
CA THR A 6 6.84 9.88 -3.82
C THR A 6 6.85 9.16 -2.49
N ILE A 7 5.96 8.18 -2.33
CA ILE A 7 6.02 7.23 -1.22
C ILE A 7 6.64 5.94 -1.70
N THR A 8 7.62 5.41 -0.98
CA THR A 8 8.13 4.06 -1.20
C THR A 8 7.77 3.15 -0.04
N ILE A 9 7.10 2.05 -0.37
CA ILE A 9 6.71 0.99 0.56
C ILE A 9 7.62 -0.21 0.31
N ASP A 10 8.42 -0.58 1.32
CA ASP A 10 9.21 -1.80 1.35
C ASP A 10 8.77 -2.63 2.56
N ALA A 11 8.05 -3.71 2.30
CA ALA A 11 7.51 -4.57 3.33
C ALA A 11 7.46 -6.04 2.91
N THR A 12 7.31 -6.90 3.89
CA THR A 12 6.96 -8.30 3.69
C THR A 12 5.69 -8.62 4.45
N TYR A 13 5.02 -9.70 4.04
CA TYR A 13 3.83 -10.17 4.72
C TYR A 13 3.74 -11.69 4.75
N SER A 14 3.08 -12.21 5.78
CA SER A 14 2.88 -13.64 6.00
C SER A 14 1.45 -13.93 6.42
N PRO A 15 0.82 -15.01 5.90
CA PRO A 15 1.34 -15.95 4.91
C PRO A 15 1.55 -15.33 3.51
N SER A 16 2.61 -15.73 2.80
CA SER A 16 2.96 -15.21 1.47
C SER A 16 1.93 -15.55 0.38
N THR A 17 1.08 -16.54 0.65
CA THR A 17 -0.05 -16.94 -0.19
C THR A 17 -1.24 -15.96 -0.12
N ALA A 18 -1.26 -15.05 0.85
CA ALA A 18 -2.31 -14.04 0.94
C ALA A 18 -2.26 -13.09 -0.26
N LYS A 19 -3.45 -12.66 -0.70
CA LYS A 19 -3.63 -11.57 -1.64
C LYS A 19 -3.97 -10.32 -0.85
N LEU A 20 -3.08 -9.36 -0.87
CA LEU A 20 -3.28 -8.06 -0.22
C LEU A 20 -3.41 -6.99 -1.29
N ASP A 21 -4.46 -6.18 -1.21
CA ASP A 21 -4.51 -4.94 -1.97
C ASP A 21 -3.86 -3.84 -1.12
N VAL A 22 -2.83 -3.21 -1.67
CA VAL A 22 -1.99 -2.23 -0.98
C VAL A 22 -2.01 -0.95 -1.78
N GLY A 23 -2.25 0.17 -1.12
CA GLY A 23 -2.43 1.42 -1.84
C GLY A 23 -2.71 2.62 -0.95
N LEU A 24 -3.17 3.69 -1.57
CA LEU A 24 -3.49 4.94 -0.91
C LEU A 24 -4.98 5.26 -1.08
N ILE A 25 -5.59 5.71 0.00
CA ILE A 25 -6.91 6.34 -0.02
C ILE A 25 -6.69 7.84 -0.17
N ALA A 26 -7.23 8.41 -1.24
CA ALA A 26 -7.20 9.85 -1.52
C ALA A 26 -8.26 10.60 -0.69
N SER A 27 -8.20 11.93 -0.71
CA SER A 27 -9.09 12.80 0.08
C SER A 27 -10.57 12.69 -0.28
N ASP A 28 -10.89 12.22 -1.49
CA ASP A 28 -12.24 11.92 -1.97
C ASP A 28 -12.75 10.54 -1.50
N GLY A 29 -11.91 9.76 -0.82
CA GLY A 29 -12.20 8.40 -0.37
C GLY A 29 -11.88 7.31 -1.39
N SER A 30 -11.36 7.66 -2.58
CA SER A 30 -10.99 6.68 -3.61
C SER A 30 -9.77 5.87 -3.18
N PHE A 31 -9.88 4.54 -3.23
CA PHE A 31 -8.77 3.63 -2.92
C PHE A 31 -8.03 3.22 -4.21
N HIS A 32 -6.82 3.77 -4.38
CA HIS A 32 -5.93 3.43 -5.49
C HIS A 32 -4.91 2.40 -5.04
N TYR A 33 -5.01 1.18 -5.55
CA TYR A 33 -4.24 0.04 -5.05
C TYR A 33 -3.61 -0.80 -6.16
N PHE A 34 -2.63 -1.60 -5.74
CA PHE A 34 -2.13 -2.75 -6.49
C PHE A 34 -2.26 -4.00 -5.62
N THR A 35 -2.47 -5.15 -6.26
CA THR A 35 -2.50 -6.43 -5.55
C THR A 35 -1.07 -6.95 -5.37
N ALA A 36 -0.65 -7.13 -4.13
CA ALA A 36 0.58 -7.82 -3.77
C ALA A 36 0.35 -9.32 -3.65
N THR A 37 1.31 -10.09 -4.18
CA THR A 37 1.34 -11.56 -4.13
C THR A 37 2.73 -12.04 -3.75
N GLY A 38 2.85 -13.21 -3.11
CA GLY A 38 4.15 -13.82 -2.84
C GLY A 38 4.86 -13.26 -1.60
N GLY A 39 4.17 -12.53 -0.73
CA GLY A 39 4.70 -12.13 0.58
C GLY A 39 5.64 -10.93 0.56
N ARG A 40 5.78 -10.22 -0.56
CA ARG A 40 6.64 -9.04 -0.71
C ARG A 40 5.84 -7.86 -1.25
N ILE A 41 6.12 -6.69 -0.70
CA ILE A 41 5.59 -5.40 -1.14
C ILE A 41 6.80 -4.51 -1.40
N SER A 42 6.98 -4.08 -2.64
CA SER A 42 8.07 -3.19 -3.05
C SER A 42 7.53 -2.28 -4.15
N LYS A 43 7.00 -1.12 -3.74
CA LYS A 43 6.37 -0.18 -4.68
C LYS A 43 6.67 1.26 -4.29
N THR A 44 6.91 2.07 -5.32
CA THR A 44 6.96 3.52 -5.24
C THR A 44 5.70 4.06 -5.91
N ILE A 45 5.05 5.02 -5.25
CA ILE A 45 3.83 5.68 -5.71
C ILE A 45 4.12 7.17 -5.75
N GLU A 46 3.91 7.80 -6.92
CA GLU A 46 4.02 9.24 -7.10
C GLU A 46 2.66 9.91 -6.89
N MET A 47 2.65 11.00 -6.13
CA MET A 47 1.45 11.79 -5.90
C MET A 47 1.23 12.71 -7.09
N THR A 48 0.21 12.45 -7.89
CA THR A 48 -0.11 13.30 -9.05
C THR A 48 -0.73 14.63 -8.65
N GLU A 49 -1.36 14.69 -7.48
CA GLU A 49 -2.01 15.87 -6.93
C GLU A 49 -1.60 16.11 -5.48
N ALA A 50 -1.66 17.37 -5.04
CA ALA A 50 -1.39 17.70 -3.65
C ALA A 50 -2.62 17.37 -2.79
N GLY A 51 -2.39 16.72 -1.65
CA GLY A 51 -3.50 16.29 -0.80
C GLY A 51 -3.07 15.47 0.41
N THR A 52 -4.08 15.01 1.16
CA THR A 52 -3.92 14.06 2.25
C THR A 52 -4.21 12.67 1.73
N TYR A 53 -3.27 11.76 1.95
CA TYR A 53 -3.36 10.36 1.55
C TYR A 53 -3.20 9.46 2.77
N THR A 54 -3.97 8.37 2.82
CA THR A 54 -3.87 7.36 3.87
C THR A 54 -3.38 6.05 3.28
N LEU A 55 -2.27 5.52 3.79
CA LEU A 55 -1.82 4.16 3.45
C LEU A 55 -2.82 3.13 3.96
N ALA A 56 -3.28 2.24 3.08
CA ALA A 56 -4.25 1.21 3.39
C ALA A 56 -3.83 -0.16 2.87
N PHE A 57 -4.24 -1.18 3.62
CA PHE A 57 -4.05 -2.59 3.31
C PHE A 57 -5.41 -3.29 3.40
N GLN A 58 -5.87 -3.87 2.30
CA GLN A 58 -7.07 -4.68 2.26
C GLN A 58 -6.67 -6.15 2.13
N ASN A 59 -7.00 -6.92 3.18
CA ASN A 59 -6.77 -8.35 3.21
C ASN A 59 -7.92 -9.09 2.54
N ASN A 60 -7.67 -9.63 1.35
CA ASN A 60 -8.65 -10.42 0.60
C ASN A 60 -8.60 -11.93 0.95
N ALA A 61 -7.78 -12.33 1.92
CA ALA A 61 -7.74 -13.69 2.41
C ALA A 61 -8.71 -13.90 3.57
N SER A 62 -9.18 -15.14 3.74
CA SER A 62 -10.05 -15.55 4.86
C SER A 62 -9.30 -15.73 6.19
N TYR A 63 -8.00 -15.44 6.23
CA TYR A 63 -7.13 -15.63 7.39
C TYR A 63 -6.34 -14.36 7.70
N LYS A 64 -5.82 -14.29 8.94
CA LYS A 64 -5.01 -13.16 9.41
C LYS A 64 -3.69 -13.09 8.64
N VAL A 65 -3.28 -11.86 8.33
CA VAL A 65 -2.01 -11.57 7.66
C VAL A 65 -1.25 -10.55 8.50
N THR A 66 0.02 -10.82 8.73
CA THR A 66 0.95 -9.91 9.40
C THR A 66 1.81 -9.24 8.35
N VAL A 67 1.89 -7.91 8.38
CA VAL A 67 2.72 -7.10 7.50
C VAL A 67 3.77 -6.39 8.34
N SER A 68 5.02 -6.42 7.89
CA SER A 68 6.16 -5.74 8.55
C SER A 68 7.05 -5.09 7.51
N GLY A 69 7.50 -3.86 7.76
CA GLY A 69 8.35 -3.13 6.81
C GLY A 69 8.49 -1.66 7.16
N SER A 70 8.89 -0.86 6.17
CA SER A 70 9.05 0.58 6.28
C SER A 70 8.31 1.31 5.15
N VAL A 71 7.99 2.57 5.44
CA VAL A 71 7.40 3.53 4.50
C VAL A 71 8.28 4.76 4.51
N ASN A 72 8.70 5.21 3.34
CA ASN A 72 9.50 6.41 3.15
C ASN A 72 8.70 7.42 2.32
N TYR A 73 8.70 8.69 2.74
CA TYR A 73 8.00 9.81 2.12
C TYR A 73 8.96 11.00 1.96
#